data_AF-A0A947MHS8-F1
#
_entry.id   AF-A0A947MHS8-F1
#
_cell.length_a   1.000
_cell.length_b   1.000
_cell.length_c   1.000
_cell.angle_alpha   90.00
_cell.angle_beta   90.00
_cell.angle_gamma   90.00
#
_symmetry.space_group_name_H-M   'P 1'
#
loop_
_entity.id
_entity.type
_entity.pdbx_description
1 polymer ?
#
loop_
_entity_poly.entity_id
_entity_poly.type
_entity_poly.pdbx_seq_one_letter_code
_entity_poly.pdbx_strand_id
1 'polypeptide(L)'
;MLVLSRKINESIMIGDQIEVIVLDVRDGHVKLGIKAPRDISVHRQEIYVEIKQENTQASQQNPQALASAARALQGSVSKKIKQAVREETQQASLPLSPKKEDSLRSLGKALKPNSGPPTDAETP
;
A
#
# COMPACT_ATOMS: atom_id res chain seq x y z
N MET A 1 10.17 -21.43 -21.75
CA MET A 1 11.57 -21.07 -21.47
C MET A 1 12.11 -20.35 -22.69
N LEU A 2 12.62 -19.12 -22.52
CA LEU A 2 13.27 -18.34 -23.58
C LEU A 2 14.79 -18.40 -23.35
N VAL A 3 15.57 -18.69 -24.40
CA VAL A 3 17.02 -18.83 -24.32
C VAL A 3 17.65 -17.70 -25.14
N LEU A 4 18.51 -16.91 -24.50
CA LEU A 4 19.22 -15.81 -25.12
C LEU A 4 20.72 -15.97 -24.83
N SER A 5 21.55 -15.89 -25.86
CA SER A 5 23.00 -15.83 -25.71
C SER A 5 23.44 -14.36 -25.69
N ARG A 6 24.18 -13.98 -24.64
CA ARG A 6 24.74 -12.65 -24.44
C ARG A 6 26.24 -12.74 -24.18
N LYS A 7 26.98 -11.73 -24.62
CA LYS A 7 28.40 -11.53 -24.31
C LYS A 7 28.56 -10.74 -23.00
N ILE A 8 29.79 -10.65 -22.52
CA ILE A 8 30.15 -9.82 -21.36
C ILE A 8 29.79 -8.36 -21.66
N ASN A 9 29.24 -7.67 -20.66
CA ASN A 9 28.68 -6.32 -20.69
C ASN A 9 27.43 -6.11 -21.55
N GLU A 10 26.83 -7.18 -22.10
CA GLU A 10 25.50 -7.08 -22.71
C GLU A 10 24.41 -7.25 -21.65
N SER A 11 23.26 -6.59 -21.89
CA SER A 11 22.12 -6.63 -21.00
C SER A 11 20.86 -7.23 -21.65
N ILE A 12 19.96 -7.72 -20.79
CA ILE A 12 18.65 -8.26 -21.11
C ILE A 12 17.63 -7.49 -20.29
N MET A 13 16.60 -6.96 -20.95
CA MET A 13 15.48 -6.28 -20.30
C MET A 13 14.33 -7.28 -20.08
N ILE A 14 13.76 -7.28 -18.87
CA ILE A 14 12.56 -8.04 -18.52
C ILE A 14 11.47 -7.05 -18.15
N GLY A 15 10.44 -6.94 -19.01
CA GLY A 15 9.48 -5.85 -18.95
C GLY A 15 10.19 -4.50 -19.12
N ASP A 16 9.77 -3.50 -18.36
CA ASP A 16 10.30 -2.13 -18.46
C ASP A 16 11.16 -1.70 -17.25
N GLN A 17 11.21 -2.53 -16.21
CA GLN A 17 11.77 -2.16 -14.91
C GLN A 17 12.96 -3.00 -14.47
N ILE A 18 13.19 -4.17 -15.09
CA ILE A 18 14.25 -5.09 -14.70
C ILE A 18 15.28 -5.17 -15.81
N GLU A 19 16.54 -4.91 -15.47
CA GLU A 19 17.70 -5.04 -16.35
C GLU A 19 18.67 -6.08 -15.77
N VAL A 20 19.05 -7.06 -16.59
CA VAL A 20 20.01 -8.11 -16.24
C VAL A 20 21.25 -7.95 -17.11
N ILE A 21 22.41 -7.73 -16.48
CA ILE A 21 23.70 -7.46 -17.14
C ILE A 21 24.65 -8.62 -16.87
N VAL A 22 25.31 -9.10 -17.92
CA VAL A 22 26.38 -10.10 -17.77
C VAL A 22 27.69 -9.38 -17.45
N LEU A 23 28.19 -9.47 -16.22
CA LEU A 23 29.39 -8.74 -15.79
C LEU A 23 30.69 -9.49 -16.12
N ASP A 24 30.69 -10.81 -15.96
CA ASP A 24 31.90 -11.64 -16.17
C ASP A 24 31.48 -13.10 -16.37
N VAL A 25 32.29 -13.85 -17.11
CA VAL A 25 32.10 -15.29 -17.35
C VAL A 25 33.43 -15.98 -17.11
N ARG A 26 33.50 -16.88 -16.13
CA ARG A 26 34.71 -17.64 -15.80
C ARG A 26 34.37 -19.09 -15.50
N ASP A 27 35.00 -20.02 -16.20
CA ASP A 27 35.00 -21.46 -15.87
C ASP A 27 33.63 -22.02 -15.40
N GLY A 28 32.56 -21.69 -16.14
CA GLY A 28 31.20 -22.14 -15.85
C GLY A 28 30.40 -21.26 -14.87
N HIS A 29 31.03 -20.31 -14.21
CA HIS A 29 30.37 -19.29 -13.37
C HIS A 29 30.12 -18.00 -14.16
N VAL A 30 28.91 -17.47 -14.05
CA VAL A 30 28.51 -16.20 -14.66
C VAL A 30 28.18 -15.20 -13.55
N LYS A 31 28.83 -14.04 -13.57
CA LYS A 31 28.44 -12.91 -12.72
C LYS A 31 27.32 -12.16 -13.40
N LEU A 32 26.14 -12.16 -12.78
CA LEU A 32 24.99 -11.43 -13.24
C LEU A 32 24.76 -10.22 -12.33
N GLY A 33 24.68 -9.03 -12.93
CA GLY A 33 24.14 -7.84 -12.30
C GLY A 33 22.64 -7.79 -12.56
N ILE A 34 21.82 -7.64 -11.52
CA ILE A 34 20.37 -7.49 -11.66
C ILE A 34 20.01 -6.13 -11.09
N LYS A 35 19.44 -5.27 -11.93
CA LYS A 35 18.91 -3.96 -11.54
C LYS A 35 17.39 -4.05 -11.61
N ALA A 36 16.75 -3.92 -10.46
CA ALA A 36 15.30 -3.95 -10.32
C ALA A 36 14.88 -2.86 -9.31
N PRO A 37 13.65 -2.32 -9.41
CA PRO A 37 13.11 -1.41 -8.42
C PRO A 37 12.90 -2.11 -7.07
N ARG A 38 12.81 -1.33 -6.00
CA ARG A 38 12.65 -1.85 -4.61
C ARG A 38 11.37 -2.64 -4.38
N ASP A 39 10.37 -2.45 -5.23
CA ASP A 39 9.10 -3.18 -5.18
C ASP A 39 9.27 -4.66 -5.56
N ILE A 40 10.28 -4.97 -6.37
CA ILE A 40 10.54 -6.32 -6.88
C ILE A 40 11.72 -6.92 -6.12
N SER A 41 11.42 -7.88 -5.23
CA SER A 41 12.44 -8.62 -4.50
C SER A 41 13.18 -9.60 -5.40
N VAL A 42 14.51 -9.48 -5.44
CA VAL A 42 15.39 -10.40 -6.18
C VAL A 42 16.03 -11.38 -5.19
N HIS A 43 15.78 -12.66 -5.39
CA HIS A 43 16.33 -13.73 -4.57
C HIS A 43 17.05 -14.76 -5.42
N ARG A 44 18.00 -15.47 -4.80
CA ARG A 44 18.56 -16.69 -5.40
C ARG A 44 17.53 -17.81 -5.32
N GLN A 45 17.47 -18.64 -6.35
CA GLN A 45 16.41 -19.64 -6.51
C GLN A 45 16.35 -20.62 -5.33
N GLU A 46 17.50 -21.08 -4.87
CA GLU A 46 17.63 -22.04 -3.76
C GLU A 46 17.01 -21.50 -2.47
N ILE A 47 17.28 -20.24 -2.14
CA ILE A 47 16.75 -19.59 -0.94
C ILE A 47 15.23 -19.38 -1.06
N TYR A 48 14.75 -19.01 -2.25
CA TYR A 48 13.31 -18.82 -2.47
C TYR A 48 12.52 -20.12 -2.27
N VAL A 49 13.05 -21.24 -2.74
CA VAL A 49 12.39 -22.55 -2.61
C VAL A 49 12.32 -22.99 -1.15
N GLU A 50 13.41 -22.82 -0.40
CA GLU A 50 13.49 -23.18 1.01
C GLU A 50 12.50 -22.38 1.86
N ILE A 51 12.48 -21.04 1.73
CA ILE A 51 11.54 -20.17 2.45
C ILE A 51 10.09 -20.54 2.13
N LYS A 52 9.77 -20.84 0.86
CA LYS A 52 8.41 -21.20 0.47
C LYS A 52 7.99 -22.54 1.07
N GLN A 53 8.89 -23.51 1.12
CA GLN A 53 8.63 -24.81 1.73
C GLN A 53 8.43 -24.69 3.24
N GLU A 54 9.30 -23.93 3.92
CA GLU A 54 9.21 -23.72 5.36
C GLU A 54 7.92 -22.96 5.75
N ASN A 55 7.56 -21.91 5.02
CA ASN A 55 6.27 -21.21 5.23
C ASN A 55 5.07 -22.14 5.03
N THR A 56 5.14 -23.03 4.03
CA THR A 56 4.07 -24.00 3.79
C THR A 56 3.97 -24.99 4.94
N GLN A 57 5.09 -25.51 5.45
CA GLN A 57 5.10 -26.42 6.60
C GLN A 57 4.63 -25.73 7.88
N ALA A 58 5.09 -24.51 8.16
CA ALA A 58 4.65 -23.72 9.31
C ALA A 58 3.15 -23.43 9.27
N SER A 59 2.57 -23.18 8.08
CA SER A 59 1.12 -22.99 7.92
C SER A 59 0.29 -24.25 8.19
N GLN A 60 0.88 -25.45 8.03
CA GLN A 60 0.22 -26.73 8.26
C GLN A 60 0.38 -27.22 9.70
N GLN A 61 1.42 -26.76 10.41
CA GLN A 61 1.65 -27.13 11.79
C GLN A 61 0.82 -26.25 12.72
N ASN A 62 -0.28 -26.84 13.19
CA ASN A 62 -1.08 -26.41 14.35
C ASN A 62 -2.29 -25.47 14.07
N PRO A 63 -3.34 -25.98 13.38
CA PRO A 63 -4.59 -25.24 13.17
C PRO A 63 -5.29 -24.84 14.49
N GLN A 64 -5.07 -25.57 15.59
CA GLN A 64 -5.63 -25.21 16.90
C GLN A 64 -4.89 -24.04 17.57
N ALA A 65 -3.57 -23.93 17.41
CA ALA A 65 -2.81 -22.78 17.89
C ALA A 65 -3.06 -21.51 17.07
N LEU A 66 -3.26 -21.63 15.76
CA LEU A 66 -3.68 -20.49 14.94
C LEU A 66 -5.06 -19.96 15.36
N ALA A 67 -6.02 -20.86 15.62
CA ALA A 67 -7.36 -20.49 16.06
C ALA A 67 -7.35 -19.82 17.44
N SER A 68 -6.52 -20.29 18.38
CA SER A 68 -6.40 -19.67 19.70
C SER A 68 -5.65 -18.33 19.65
N ALA A 69 -4.61 -18.20 18.82
CA ALA A 69 -3.90 -16.94 18.59
C ALA A 69 -4.81 -15.88 17.93
N ALA A 70 -5.58 -16.25 16.91
CA ALA A 70 -6.55 -15.35 16.27
C ALA A 70 -7.62 -14.87 17.26
N ARG A 71 -8.10 -15.76 18.14
CA ARG A 71 -9.08 -15.42 19.19
C ARG A 71 -8.50 -14.50 20.27
N ALA A 72 -7.23 -14.69 20.64
CA ALA A 72 -6.51 -13.84 21.59
C ALA A 72 -6.27 -12.42 21.04
N LEU A 73 -5.97 -12.30 19.74
CA LEU A 73 -5.84 -11.02 19.05
C LEU A 73 -7.19 -10.30 18.94
N GLN A 74 -8.29 -11.00 18.62
CA GLN A 74 -9.64 -10.43 18.61
C GLN A 74 -10.10 -9.90 19.97
N GLY A 75 -9.74 -10.60 21.07
CA GLY A 75 -10.04 -10.16 22.44
C GLY A 75 -9.30 -8.87 22.85
N SER A 76 -8.09 -8.68 22.32
CA SER A 76 -7.22 -7.53 22.67
C SER A 76 -7.60 -6.25 21.90
N VAL A 77 -8.00 -6.38 20.64
CA VAL A 77 -8.47 -5.25 19.80
C VAL A 77 -9.80 -4.71 20.32
N SER A 78 -10.72 -5.60 20.70
CA SER A 78 -12.04 -5.22 21.24
C SER A 78 -11.98 -4.45 22.57
N LYS A 79 -10.95 -4.71 23.39
CA LYS A 79 -10.77 -4.05 24.69
C LYS A 79 -10.13 -2.67 24.55
N LYS A 80 -9.14 -2.51 23.64
CA LYS A 80 -8.53 -1.21 23.31
C LYS A 80 -9.50 -0.25 22.63
N ILE A 81 -10.32 -0.74 21.68
CA ILE A 81 -11.31 0.11 20.98
C ILE A 81 -12.41 0.61 21.94
N LYS A 82 -12.93 -0.24 22.84
CA LYS A 82 -13.95 0.19 23.83
C LYS A 82 -13.41 1.13 24.90
N GLN A 83 -12.12 1.07 25.21
CA GLN A 83 -11.49 1.91 26.22
C GLN A 83 -11.22 3.32 25.67
N ALA A 84 -10.76 3.43 24.42
CA ALA A 84 -10.58 4.71 23.73
C ALA A 84 -11.91 5.48 23.55
N VAL A 85 -12.99 4.79 23.17
CA VAL A 85 -14.31 5.43 22.95
C VAL A 85 -14.95 5.98 24.24
N ARG A 86 -14.57 5.47 25.41
CA ARG A 86 -15.13 5.90 26.71
C ARG A 86 -14.46 7.15 27.28
N GLU A 87 -13.23 7.46 26.85
CA GLU A 87 -12.47 8.64 27.31
C GLU A 87 -12.86 9.90 26.52
N GLU A 88 -13.16 9.81 25.21
CA GLU A 88 -13.58 10.97 24.42
C GLU A 88 -14.99 11.50 24.76
N THR A 89 -15.87 10.67 25.31
CA THR A 89 -17.27 11.08 25.57
C THR A 89 -17.45 11.85 26.90
N GLN A 90 -16.45 11.87 27.80
CA GLN A 90 -16.56 12.55 29.11
C GLN A 90 -16.15 14.03 29.12
N GLN A 91 -15.57 14.56 28.04
CA GLN A 91 -15.17 15.98 27.95
C GLN A 91 -16.14 16.87 27.15
N ALA A 92 -17.22 16.32 26.57
CA ALA A 92 -18.14 17.07 25.71
C ALA A 92 -19.43 17.56 26.39
N SER A 93 -19.55 17.52 27.73
CA SER A 93 -20.69 18.13 28.43
C SER A 93 -20.34 19.49 29.03
N LEU A 94 -20.33 20.53 28.20
CA LEU A 94 -20.69 21.89 28.62
C LEU A 94 -22.03 22.27 27.96
N PRO A 95 -23.06 22.67 28.73
CA PRO A 95 -24.28 23.18 28.14
C PRO A 95 -24.11 24.67 27.79
N LEU A 96 -24.14 25.01 26.51
CA LEU A 96 -24.37 26.39 26.09
C LEU A 96 -25.85 26.55 25.75
N SER A 97 -26.55 27.28 26.62
CA SER A 97 -27.96 27.65 26.46
C SER A 97 -28.23 28.37 25.12
N PRO A 98 -29.44 28.22 24.54
CA PRO A 98 -29.83 29.01 23.38
C PRO A 98 -30.31 30.39 23.88
N LYS A 99 -29.58 31.46 23.55
CA LYS A 99 -30.15 32.82 23.65
C LYS A 99 -30.88 33.15 22.35
N LYS A 100 -32.17 33.41 22.51
CA LYS A 100 -33.11 33.88 21.50
C LYS A 100 -32.65 35.16 20.81
N GLU A 101 -33.06 35.26 19.55
CA GLU A 101 -33.65 36.42 18.85
C GLU A 101 -33.16 37.79 19.33
N ASP A 102 -32.57 38.59 18.43
CA ASP A 102 -33.40 39.58 17.75
C ASP A 102 -32.65 40.39 16.68
N SER A 103 -33.35 40.59 15.57
CA SER A 103 -33.51 41.91 14.92
C SER A 103 -32.39 42.52 14.06
N LEU A 104 -32.77 42.60 12.77
CA LEU A 104 -32.63 43.73 11.82
C LEU A 104 -31.61 43.59 10.68
N ARG A 105 -32.21 43.56 9.47
CA ARG A 105 -31.95 44.48 8.34
C ARG A 105 -30.53 44.48 7.81
N SER A 106 -30.25 44.34 6.53
CA SER A 106 -30.98 44.66 5.31
C SER A 106 -29.93 44.60 4.19
N LEU A 107 -30.38 44.62 2.94
CA LEU A 107 -29.61 44.53 1.69
C LEU A 107 -29.17 43.08 1.37
N GLY A 108 -29.85 42.32 0.51
CA GLY A 108 -30.54 42.72 -0.71
C GLY A 108 -29.54 42.81 -1.86
N LYS A 109 -29.26 41.68 -2.53
CA LYS A 109 -29.11 41.62 -3.99
C LYS A 109 -29.02 40.20 -4.55
N ALA A 110 -30.00 39.89 -5.42
CA ALA A 110 -29.96 39.13 -6.67
C ALA A 110 -29.10 37.85 -6.74
N LEU A 111 -29.68 36.66 -6.91
CA LEU A 111 -30.18 36.10 -8.18
C LEU A 111 -29.16 36.16 -9.34
N LYS A 112 -28.43 35.05 -9.55
CA LYS A 112 -28.58 34.14 -10.70
C LYS A 112 -27.66 32.92 -10.57
N PRO A 113 -28.16 31.69 -10.83
CA PRO A 113 -27.33 30.56 -11.25
C PRO A 113 -27.16 30.61 -12.78
N ASN A 114 -25.95 30.38 -13.28
CA ASN A 114 -25.71 30.10 -14.71
C ASN A 114 -24.62 29.02 -14.74
N SER A 115 -24.92 27.73 -14.87
CA SER A 115 -25.28 26.98 -16.10
C SER A 115 -24.42 27.31 -17.32
N GLY A 116 -23.49 26.39 -17.64
CA GLY A 116 -22.86 26.26 -18.96
C GLY A 116 -21.33 26.04 -18.95
N PRO A 117 -20.82 24.83 -19.26
CA PRO A 117 -19.53 24.64 -19.95
C PRO A 117 -19.75 24.93 -21.47
N PRO A 118 -18.81 24.81 -22.46
CA PRO A 118 -17.57 24.00 -22.50
C PRO A 118 -16.41 24.64 -23.34
N THR A 119 -15.39 23.82 -23.62
CA THR A 119 -14.40 23.78 -24.73
C THR A 119 -14.26 24.96 -25.71
N ASP A 120 -13.00 25.39 -25.98
CA ASP A 120 -12.30 25.20 -27.27
C ASP A 120 -11.11 26.17 -27.46
N ALA A 121 -10.17 25.73 -28.33
CA ALA A 121 -9.16 26.49 -29.07
C ALA A 121 -7.88 26.93 -28.31
N GLU A 122 -6.73 26.29 -28.58
CA GLU A 122 -5.79 26.61 -29.67
C GLU A 122 -5.19 28.01 -29.60
N THR A 123 -3.88 28.09 -29.31
CA THR A 123 -2.97 29.08 -29.91
C THR A 123 -1.52 28.74 -29.54
N PRO A 124 -0.52 29.31 -30.24
CA PRO A 124 -0.09 29.06 -31.63
C PRO A 124 1.17 28.18 -31.71
#